data_AF-A0A239E155-F1
#
_entry.id   AF-A0A239E155-F1
#
_cell.length_a   1.000
_cell.length_b   1.000
_cell.length_c   1.000
_cell.angle_alpha   90.00
_cell.angle_beta   90.00
_cell.angle_gamma   90.00
#
_symmetry.space_group_name_H-M   'P 1'
#
loop_
_entity.id
_entity.type
_entity.pdbx_description
1 polymer ?
#
loop_
_entity_poly.entity_id
_entity_poly.type
_entity_poly.pdbx_seq_one_letter_code
_entity_poly.pdbx_strand_id
1 'polypeptide(L)'
;MRNNFYWRLLGCCLATVALMSCEKEELANPDLVGLAAQQAVETGDYTIDFEQFTATNPEDLPFITEVTGAYGTVGVYNMRRTSGGEWQETNVARIYDAANPTGDDAHDLGQPEHLGKMLIANQYTEAEIAANPDGTDEGNGRIAGPNDNAWGARMELDFSSIEGDVTLNSIDVIDIDNNPIENRSYVQLVLTDDSTVDFEYLKMHEKEGAVETVNLNGTRGVKKLIVMFDGGEWNGSGAIDNISFSVERTTTPPPPTEPYGCTLTQGYWKNHASGKKYDTRWGGIEKDDFYNSDKTYLEVLKTAPKGGNAYYILAHQFIAAKLNMQGASSTPAVTEAFENAEDYFESHEPEDPYETVDRALLIEWAETLTAYNEGKIGPGHCEE
;
A
#
# COMPACT_ATOMS: atom_id res chain seq x y z
N MET A 1 8.35 74.52 5.50
CA MET A 1 7.16 74.96 6.27
C MET A 1 5.95 74.91 5.34
N ARG A 2 4.94 74.12 5.75
CA ARG A 2 3.49 74.23 5.45
C ARG A 2 2.99 74.31 3.99
N ASN A 3 2.53 73.15 3.51
CA ASN A 3 1.19 72.80 3.02
C ASN A 3 0.28 73.85 2.34
N ASN A 4 -0.08 73.51 1.10
CA ASN A 4 -1.42 73.30 0.51
C ASN A 4 -2.59 74.24 0.87
N PHE A 5 -3.39 74.64 -0.14
CA PHE A 5 -4.65 73.97 -0.58
C PHE A 5 -5.59 74.93 -1.36
N TYR A 6 -6.52 74.35 -2.14
CA TYR A 6 -7.76 74.87 -2.79
C TYR A 6 -7.67 75.29 -4.28
N TRP A 7 -8.25 74.52 -5.22
CA TRP A 7 -9.67 74.50 -5.73
C TRP A 7 -10.01 75.74 -6.58
N ARG A 8 -10.75 75.74 -7.71
CA ARG A 8 -11.79 74.88 -8.31
C ARG A 8 -12.16 75.43 -9.72
N LEU A 9 -13.11 74.77 -10.41
CA LEU A 9 -14.00 75.23 -11.53
C LEU A 9 -13.47 75.05 -12.97
N LEU A 10 -14.25 74.80 -14.03
CA LEU A 10 -15.64 74.33 -14.31
C LEU A 10 -15.80 74.40 -15.85
N GLY A 11 -16.67 73.57 -16.44
CA GLY A 11 -17.36 73.88 -17.73
C GLY A 11 -17.01 72.93 -18.89
N CYS A 12 -17.95 72.07 -19.33
CA CYS A 12 -19.00 72.31 -20.36
C CYS A 12 -18.58 71.60 -21.66
N CYS A 13 -19.41 70.96 -22.49
CA CYS A 13 -20.83 70.59 -22.51
C CYS A 13 -21.06 69.74 -23.79
N LEU A 14 -22.27 69.17 -23.90
CA LEU A 14 -22.97 68.61 -25.08
C LEU A 14 -22.69 67.13 -25.43
N ALA A 15 -23.62 66.21 -25.11
CA ALA A 15 -24.90 65.88 -25.78
C ALA A 15 -24.66 64.83 -26.91
N THR A 16 -25.40 63.75 -27.11
CA THR A 16 -26.83 63.48 -26.90
C THR A 16 -27.14 62.00 -27.18
N VAL A 17 -28.28 61.54 -26.66
CA VAL A 17 -29.20 60.48 -27.16
C VAL A 17 -28.97 59.02 -26.72
N ALA A 18 -30.08 58.49 -26.22
CA ALA A 18 -30.38 57.19 -25.64
C ALA A 18 -30.39 56.03 -26.63
N LEU A 19 -30.32 54.80 -26.10
CA LEU A 19 -31.36 53.77 -26.25
C LEU A 19 -31.07 52.60 -25.29
N MET A 20 -32.15 51.99 -24.78
CA MET A 20 -32.18 50.81 -23.92
C MET A 20 -31.56 49.59 -24.61
N SER A 21 -30.79 48.79 -23.86
CA SER A 21 -30.80 47.34 -24.01
C SER A 21 -30.42 46.68 -22.69
N CYS A 22 -31.18 45.63 -22.36
CA CYS A 22 -30.98 44.75 -21.23
C CYS A 22 -29.84 43.79 -21.59
N GLU A 23 -28.67 43.95 -20.97
CA GLU A 23 -27.65 42.89 -20.98
C GLU A 23 -27.76 42.11 -19.69
N LYS A 24 -28.14 40.83 -19.84
CA LYS A 24 -27.84 39.78 -18.88
C LYS A 24 -26.32 39.80 -18.68
N GLU A 25 -25.85 40.04 -17.47
CA GLU A 25 -24.54 39.56 -17.08
C GLU A 25 -24.63 38.04 -17.07
N GLU A 26 -24.05 37.46 -18.11
CA GLU A 26 -23.68 36.06 -18.20
C GLU A 26 -22.69 35.80 -17.07
N LEU A 27 -23.17 35.23 -15.96
CA LEU A 27 -22.32 34.62 -14.96
C LEU A 27 -21.52 33.55 -15.68
N ALA A 28 -20.25 33.86 -15.93
CA ALA A 28 -19.26 32.93 -16.41
C ALA A 28 -19.34 31.66 -15.57
N ASN A 29 -19.77 30.58 -16.22
CA ASN A 29 -19.62 29.24 -15.69
C ASN A 29 -18.11 29.03 -15.50
N PRO A 30 -17.59 28.74 -14.29
CA PRO A 30 -16.20 28.37 -14.18
C PRO A 30 -16.01 27.10 -14.99
N ASP A 31 -15.18 27.19 -16.03
CA ASP A 31 -14.57 26.06 -16.71
C ASP A 31 -13.97 25.12 -15.65
N LEU A 32 -14.72 24.09 -15.28
CA LEU A 32 -14.20 22.90 -14.59
C LEU A 32 -13.55 22.01 -15.65
N VAL A 33 -12.52 22.54 -16.30
CA VAL A 33 -11.59 21.78 -17.12
C VAL A 33 -10.36 21.52 -16.26
N GLY A 34 -10.16 20.24 -15.92
CA GLY A 34 -8.85 19.73 -15.50
C GLY A 34 -8.59 19.75 -14.01
N LEU A 35 -9.37 19.00 -13.22
CA LEU A 35 -8.75 18.31 -12.09
C LEU A 35 -7.89 17.19 -12.69
N ALA A 36 -6.63 17.51 -12.99
CA ALA A 36 -5.60 16.48 -13.07
C ALA A 36 -5.61 15.81 -11.70
N ALA A 37 -6.20 14.61 -11.62
CA ALA A 37 -6.26 13.86 -10.39
C ALA A 37 -4.81 13.67 -9.92
N GLN A 38 -4.47 14.34 -8.81
CA GLN A 38 -3.12 14.37 -8.29
C GLN A 38 -2.76 12.92 -7.96
N GLN A 39 -1.70 12.39 -8.56
CA GLN A 39 -1.24 11.02 -8.28
C GLN A 39 -1.07 10.89 -6.77
N ALA A 40 -1.86 10.02 -6.14
CA ALA A 40 -1.69 9.73 -4.73
C ALA A 40 -0.51 8.77 -4.60
N VAL A 41 0.43 9.09 -3.71
CA VAL A 41 1.55 8.22 -3.39
C VAL A 41 1.13 7.38 -2.19
N GLU A 42 1.10 6.06 -2.38
CA GLU A 42 0.91 5.11 -1.29
C GLU A 42 2.29 4.60 -0.85
N THR A 43 2.57 4.67 0.44
CA THR A 43 3.81 4.14 1.03
C THR A 43 3.46 2.97 1.93
N GLY A 44 4.10 1.82 1.71
CA GLY A 44 4.04 0.69 2.63
C GLY A 44 5.44 0.31 3.11
N ASP A 45 5.55 -0.03 4.39
CA ASP A 45 6.77 -0.55 5.02
C ASP A 45 6.68 -2.08 5.17
N TYR A 46 7.76 -2.79 4.86
CA TYR A 46 7.80 -4.24 4.79
C TYR A 46 9.11 -4.81 5.33
N THR A 47 9.04 -6.09 5.70
CA THR A 47 10.19 -6.90 6.10
C THR A 47 10.15 -8.24 5.35
N ILE A 48 11.28 -8.70 4.84
CA ILE A 48 11.50 -10.10 4.46
C ILE A 48 12.24 -10.76 5.63
N ASP A 49 11.55 -11.65 6.35
CA ASP A 49 12.02 -12.40 7.52
C ASP A 49 11.99 -13.93 7.31
N PHE A 50 11.64 -14.38 6.09
CA PHE A 50 11.57 -15.79 5.68
C PHE A 50 10.66 -16.72 6.52
N GLU A 51 9.88 -16.20 7.45
CA GLU A 51 9.07 -17.02 8.37
C GLU A 51 7.89 -17.72 7.70
N GLN A 52 7.51 -17.30 6.50
CA GLN A 52 6.44 -17.93 5.73
C GLN A 52 6.77 -19.35 5.27
N PHE A 53 8.06 -19.73 5.24
CA PHE A 53 8.47 -21.06 4.82
C PHE A 53 8.29 -22.06 5.98
N THR A 54 7.73 -23.23 5.68
CA THR A 54 7.46 -24.24 6.70
C THR A 54 7.83 -25.63 6.20
N ALA A 55 8.34 -26.46 7.10
CA ALA A 55 8.59 -27.88 6.87
C ALA A 55 8.39 -28.66 8.17
N THR A 56 8.04 -29.93 8.08
CA THR A 56 7.94 -30.81 9.28
C THR A 56 9.33 -31.19 9.80
N ASN A 57 10.26 -31.40 8.88
CA ASN A 57 11.68 -31.59 9.15
C ASN A 57 12.42 -30.33 8.69
N PRO A 58 13.23 -29.66 9.54
CA PRO A 58 14.02 -28.49 9.13
C PRO A 58 14.92 -28.72 7.91
N GLU A 59 15.43 -29.95 7.72
CA GLU A 59 16.22 -30.29 6.53
C GLU A 59 15.39 -30.25 5.22
N ASP A 60 14.07 -30.34 5.30
CA ASP A 60 13.18 -30.28 4.11
C ASP A 60 12.80 -28.84 3.74
N LEU A 61 13.36 -27.83 4.42
CA LEU A 61 13.15 -26.43 4.05
C LEU A 61 13.70 -26.12 2.65
N PRO A 62 12.98 -25.29 1.87
CA PRO A 62 13.15 -25.26 0.43
C PRO A 62 14.41 -24.52 -0.01
N PHE A 63 14.91 -24.93 -1.19
CA PHE A 63 15.64 -24.03 -2.06
C PHE A 63 14.66 -23.05 -2.70
N ILE A 64 15.01 -21.76 -2.76
CA ILE A 64 14.09 -20.71 -3.22
C ILE A 64 14.68 -19.91 -4.39
N THR A 65 13.80 -19.46 -5.27
CA THR A 65 14.15 -18.54 -6.38
C THR A 65 13.47 -17.19 -6.24
N GLU A 66 12.56 -17.06 -5.28
CA GLU A 66 11.80 -15.83 -5.02
C GLU A 66 11.18 -15.85 -3.62
N VAL A 67 10.82 -14.67 -3.14
CA VAL A 67 9.99 -14.45 -1.97
C VAL A 67 8.85 -13.50 -2.34
N THR A 68 7.62 -13.80 -1.89
CA THR A 68 6.43 -13.02 -2.22
C THR A 68 5.72 -12.57 -0.94
N GLY A 69 5.30 -11.31 -0.91
CA GLY A 69 4.50 -10.73 0.16
C GLY A 69 3.55 -9.64 -0.35
N ALA A 70 3.00 -8.84 0.56
CA ALA A 70 2.12 -7.71 0.21
C ALA A 70 2.84 -6.62 -0.63
N TYR A 71 4.17 -6.62 -0.62
CA TYR A 71 5.01 -5.74 -1.44
C TYR A 71 5.13 -6.20 -2.91
N GLY A 72 4.79 -7.45 -3.23
CA GLY A 72 5.05 -8.08 -4.53
C GLY A 72 6.04 -9.25 -4.42
N THR A 73 6.70 -9.57 -5.53
CA THR A 73 7.68 -10.67 -5.62
C THR A 73 9.10 -10.11 -5.73
N VAL A 74 10.01 -10.65 -4.93
CA VAL A 74 11.45 -10.37 -4.96
C VAL A 74 12.17 -11.64 -5.42
N GLY A 75 12.95 -11.56 -6.49
CA GLY A 75 13.75 -12.68 -6.98
C GLY A 75 14.91 -12.97 -6.02
N VAL A 76 15.28 -14.24 -5.87
CA VAL A 76 16.37 -14.68 -4.97
C VAL A 76 17.34 -15.54 -5.77
N TYR A 77 18.62 -15.19 -5.71
CA TYR A 77 19.66 -15.92 -6.42
C TYR A 77 20.99 -15.88 -5.66
N ASN A 78 21.41 -17.03 -5.14
CA ASN A 78 22.65 -17.16 -4.38
C ASN A 78 23.64 -18.02 -5.16
N MET A 79 24.84 -17.51 -5.35
CA MET A 79 25.98 -18.25 -5.88
C MET A 79 26.92 -18.63 -4.77
N ARG A 80 27.52 -19.81 -4.87
CA ARG A 80 28.61 -20.25 -4.01
C ARG A 80 29.93 -20.25 -4.76
N ARG A 81 31.02 -20.09 -4.03
CA ARG A 81 32.37 -20.35 -4.53
C ARG A 81 32.84 -21.71 -4.01
N THR A 82 33.64 -22.43 -4.80
CA THR A 82 34.22 -23.72 -4.41
C THR A 82 35.50 -23.51 -3.59
N SER A 83 35.99 -24.57 -2.93
CA SER A 83 37.30 -24.55 -2.25
C SER A 83 38.49 -24.25 -3.17
N GLY A 84 38.32 -24.42 -4.49
CA GLY A 84 39.30 -24.02 -5.50
C GLY A 84 39.24 -22.54 -5.90
N GLY A 85 38.29 -21.78 -5.36
CA GLY A 85 38.07 -20.37 -5.68
C GLY A 85 37.16 -20.12 -6.89
N GLU A 86 36.57 -21.17 -7.49
CA GLU A 86 35.70 -21.03 -8.67
C GLU A 86 34.26 -20.75 -8.25
N TRP A 87 33.63 -19.74 -8.86
CA TRP A 87 32.21 -19.43 -8.67
C TRP A 87 31.32 -20.42 -9.43
N GLN A 88 30.26 -20.88 -8.77
CA GLN A 88 29.22 -21.73 -9.35
C GLN A 88 27.93 -20.91 -9.53
N GLU A 89 27.38 -20.95 -10.74
CA GLU A 89 26.17 -20.20 -11.12
C GLU A 89 24.88 -21.02 -10.90
N THR A 90 24.94 -22.17 -10.23
CA THR A 90 23.69 -22.83 -9.82
C THR A 90 23.16 -22.12 -8.59
N ASN A 91 21.89 -21.71 -8.61
CA ASN A 91 21.27 -21.09 -7.44
C ASN A 91 21.26 -22.07 -6.27
N VAL A 92 21.85 -21.66 -5.15
CA VAL A 92 21.91 -22.42 -3.90
C VAL A 92 21.21 -21.72 -2.74
N ALA A 93 20.33 -20.76 -3.04
CA ALA A 93 19.54 -20.08 -2.03
C ALA A 93 18.62 -21.07 -1.30
N ARG A 94 18.83 -21.26 0.00
CA ARG A 94 18.08 -22.19 0.83
C ARG A 94 17.68 -21.54 2.14
N ILE A 95 16.50 -21.93 2.64
CA ILE A 95 16.05 -21.51 3.96
C ILE A 95 16.68 -22.39 5.04
N TYR A 96 17.24 -21.75 6.06
CA TYR A 96 17.77 -22.37 7.28
C TYR A 96 16.87 -22.00 8.47
N ASP A 97 16.64 -22.94 9.40
CA ASP A 97 15.84 -22.71 10.62
C ASP A 97 16.75 -22.73 11.85
N ALA A 98 17.12 -21.55 12.33
CA ALA A 98 17.97 -21.38 13.50
C ALA A 98 17.26 -21.70 14.82
N ALA A 99 15.92 -21.77 14.83
CA ALA A 99 15.17 -22.23 16.00
C ALA A 99 15.17 -23.77 16.11
N ASN A 100 15.41 -24.49 15.02
CA ASN A 100 15.53 -25.95 14.99
C ASN A 100 16.75 -26.38 14.16
N PRO A 101 17.98 -26.03 14.59
CA PRO A 101 19.16 -26.18 13.77
C PRO A 101 19.48 -27.64 13.48
N THR A 102 19.90 -27.90 12.25
CA THR A 102 20.33 -29.21 11.74
C THR A 102 21.56 -29.04 10.87
N GLY A 103 22.20 -30.14 10.48
CA GLY A 103 23.41 -30.07 9.67
C GLY A 103 24.66 -29.69 10.48
N ASP A 104 25.69 -29.23 9.77
CA ASP A 104 26.92 -28.76 10.39
C ASP A 104 26.68 -27.42 11.10
N ASP A 105 25.89 -26.54 10.48
CA ASP A 105 25.65 -25.16 10.95
C ASP A 105 24.84 -25.04 12.25
N ALA A 106 24.60 -26.14 12.96
CA ALA A 106 23.96 -26.09 14.27
C ALA A 106 24.86 -25.44 15.34
N HIS A 107 26.17 -25.36 15.09
CA HIS A 107 27.13 -24.79 16.02
C HIS A 107 27.40 -23.29 15.81
N ASP A 108 27.08 -22.74 14.64
CA ASP A 108 27.29 -21.35 14.23
C ASP A 108 25.95 -20.60 14.02
N LEU A 109 25.30 -20.76 12.87
CA LEU A 109 24.00 -20.21 12.49
C LEU A 109 22.83 -20.71 13.36
N GLY A 110 23.02 -21.81 14.09
CA GLY A 110 22.06 -22.33 15.08
C GLY A 110 22.13 -21.66 16.46
N GLN A 111 23.16 -20.84 16.74
CA GLN A 111 23.32 -20.15 18.03
C GLN A 111 22.38 -18.95 18.29
N PRO A 112 21.96 -18.16 17.30
CA PRO A 112 20.99 -17.10 17.52
C PRO A 112 19.57 -17.70 17.56
N GLU A 113 19.24 -18.49 18.60
CA GLU A 113 17.93 -19.16 18.78
C GLU A 113 16.71 -18.20 18.77
N HIS A 114 16.95 -16.87 18.81
CA HIS A 114 15.92 -15.84 18.73
C HIS A 114 15.58 -15.45 17.28
N LEU A 115 16.43 -15.81 16.31
CA LEU A 115 16.13 -15.76 14.89
C LEU A 115 15.39 -17.05 14.52
N GLY A 116 14.33 -16.95 13.73
CA GLY A 116 13.60 -18.12 13.25
C GLY A 116 14.23 -18.66 11.97
N LYS A 117 13.70 -18.26 10.82
CA LYS A 117 14.19 -18.68 9.50
C LYS A 117 15.02 -17.59 8.85
N MET A 118 16.10 -18.01 8.20
CA MET A 118 17.02 -17.11 7.49
C MET A 118 17.39 -17.69 6.13
N LEU A 119 17.99 -16.86 5.29
CA LEU A 119 18.48 -17.27 3.98
C LEU A 119 19.98 -17.56 4.06
N ILE A 120 20.39 -18.70 3.51
CA ILE A 120 21.80 -19.08 3.34
C ILE A 120 22.13 -19.32 1.85
N ALA A 121 23.42 -19.29 1.52
CA ALA A 121 23.93 -19.86 0.28
C ALA A 121 24.44 -21.28 0.56
N ASN A 122 23.63 -22.29 0.25
CA ASN A 122 23.89 -23.66 0.68
C ASN A 122 25.13 -24.26 -0.03
N GLN A 123 25.97 -24.96 0.71
CA GLN A 123 27.19 -25.61 0.25
C GLN A 123 26.91 -26.63 -0.85
N TYR A 124 25.75 -27.31 -0.80
CA TYR A 124 25.33 -28.31 -1.79
C TYR A 124 24.12 -27.83 -2.61
N THR A 125 24.09 -28.18 -3.90
CA THR A 125 22.95 -27.90 -4.76
C THR A 125 21.86 -28.92 -4.48
N GLU A 126 20.61 -28.57 -4.82
CA GLU A 126 19.50 -29.52 -4.76
C GLU A 126 19.78 -30.80 -5.56
N ALA A 127 20.45 -30.68 -6.71
CA ALA A 127 20.81 -31.83 -7.54
C ALA A 127 21.88 -32.73 -6.90
N GLU A 128 22.88 -32.16 -6.22
CA GLU A 128 23.90 -32.92 -5.48
C GLU A 128 23.28 -33.66 -4.29
N ILE A 129 22.37 -33.00 -3.56
CA ILE A 129 21.62 -33.61 -2.46
C ILE A 129 20.76 -34.76 -2.98
N ALA A 130 20.01 -34.55 -4.07
CA ALA A 130 19.16 -35.59 -4.66
C ALA A 130 19.97 -36.79 -5.17
N ALA A 131 21.21 -36.57 -5.63
CA ALA A 131 22.11 -37.63 -6.06
C ALA A 131 22.69 -38.44 -4.89
N ASN A 132 22.79 -37.87 -3.69
CA ASN A 132 23.38 -38.52 -2.52
C ASN A 132 22.69 -38.10 -1.19
N PRO A 133 21.41 -38.44 -0.99
CA PRO A 133 20.61 -37.92 0.14
C PRO A 133 21.05 -38.43 1.52
N ASP A 134 21.72 -39.59 1.56
CA ASP A 134 22.28 -40.18 2.78
C ASP A 134 23.80 -39.94 2.90
N GLY A 135 24.36 -39.12 2.02
CA GLY A 135 25.78 -38.82 1.98
C GLY A 135 26.26 -38.00 3.17
N THR A 136 27.51 -38.21 3.55
CA THR A 136 28.23 -37.41 4.53
C THR A 136 29.50 -36.85 3.92
N ASP A 137 29.83 -35.61 4.24
CA ASP A 137 31.10 -34.99 3.90
C ASP A 137 31.99 -34.89 5.15
N GLU A 138 33.26 -35.24 5.01
CA GLU A 138 34.19 -35.28 6.14
C GLU A 138 34.44 -33.86 6.65
N GLY A 139 33.87 -33.55 7.81
CA GLY A 139 33.97 -32.25 8.45
C GLY A 139 32.77 -31.33 8.25
N ASN A 140 31.87 -31.62 7.31
CA ASN A 140 30.70 -30.77 6.98
C ASN A 140 29.35 -31.51 7.19
N GLY A 141 29.37 -32.65 7.90
CA GLY A 141 28.16 -33.37 8.29
C GLY A 141 27.42 -34.08 7.13
N ARG A 142 26.09 -34.11 7.18
CA ARG A 142 25.24 -34.75 6.16
C ARG A 142 25.03 -33.78 4.99
N ILE A 143 25.21 -34.27 3.77
CA ILE A 143 25.03 -33.47 2.53
C ILE A 143 23.60 -32.91 2.41
N ALA A 144 22.59 -33.67 2.85
CA ALA A 144 21.20 -33.24 2.81
C ALA A 144 20.84 -32.18 3.87
N GLY A 145 21.65 -32.06 4.94
CA GLY A 145 21.47 -31.00 5.92
C GLY A 145 21.66 -29.63 5.26
N PRO A 146 20.97 -28.58 5.73
CA PRO A 146 21.34 -27.24 5.36
C PRO A 146 22.73 -26.95 5.94
N ASN A 147 23.59 -26.41 5.09
CA ASN A 147 24.97 -26.07 5.40
C ASN A 147 25.33 -24.88 4.51
N ASP A 148 25.75 -23.76 5.06
CA ASP A 148 26.14 -22.58 4.33
C ASP A 148 27.56 -22.71 3.74
N ASN A 149 27.83 -21.99 2.67
CA ASN A 149 29.06 -22.23 1.94
C ASN A 149 30.25 -21.49 2.56
N ALA A 150 31.07 -22.21 3.33
CA ALA A 150 32.30 -21.69 3.96
C ALA A 150 33.32 -21.05 2.99
N TRP A 151 33.25 -21.34 1.69
CA TRP A 151 34.21 -20.86 0.68
C TRP A 151 33.77 -19.58 -0.04
N GLY A 152 32.87 -18.81 0.55
CA GLY A 152 32.39 -17.56 -0.04
C GLY A 152 31.06 -17.71 -0.75
N ALA A 153 30.22 -16.68 -0.63
CA ALA A 153 28.89 -16.64 -1.21
C ALA A 153 28.55 -15.25 -1.73
N ARG A 154 27.76 -15.21 -2.80
CA ARG A 154 27.15 -13.99 -3.32
C ARG A 154 25.66 -14.18 -3.35
N MET A 155 24.96 -13.52 -2.43
CA MET A 155 23.52 -13.59 -2.29
C MET A 155 22.88 -12.37 -2.94
N GLU A 156 21.88 -12.59 -3.79
CA GLU A 156 21.15 -11.52 -4.47
C GLU A 156 19.66 -11.57 -4.18
N LEU A 157 19.09 -10.41 -3.82
CA LEU A 157 17.65 -10.16 -3.81
C LEU A 157 17.32 -9.12 -4.88
N ASP A 158 16.49 -9.48 -5.85
CA ASP A 158 16.08 -8.65 -7.00
C ASP A 158 14.67 -8.09 -6.78
N PHE A 159 14.60 -6.78 -6.57
CA PHE A 159 13.37 -6.03 -6.30
C PHE A 159 12.74 -5.47 -7.58
N SER A 160 13.32 -5.71 -8.76
CA SER A 160 12.88 -5.11 -10.03
C SER A 160 11.44 -5.45 -10.46
N SER A 161 10.86 -6.50 -9.88
CA SER A 161 9.48 -6.91 -10.14
C SER A 161 8.46 -6.23 -9.23
N ILE A 162 8.89 -5.47 -8.22
CA ILE A 162 7.99 -4.69 -7.36
C ILE A 162 7.46 -3.48 -8.14
N GLU A 163 6.15 -3.29 -8.11
CA GLU A 163 5.53 -2.06 -8.59
C GLU A 163 5.76 -0.94 -7.56
N GLY A 164 6.50 0.10 -7.96
CA GLY A 164 6.82 1.27 -7.14
C GLY A 164 8.31 1.51 -6.97
N ASP A 165 8.67 2.61 -6.31
CA ASP A 165 10.04 2.91 -5.91
C ASP A 165 10.37 2.19 -4.60
N VAL A 166 11.41 1.36 -4.63
CA VAL A 166 11.86 0.58 -3.45
C VAL A 166 12.95 1.33 -2.70
N THR A 167 12.81 1.43 -1.38
CA THR A 167 13.79 2.04 -0.47
C THR A 167 14.23 1.04 0.58
N LEU A 168 15.53 0.69 0.62
CA LEU A 168 16.09 -0.26 1.59
C LEU A 168 16.57 0.48 2.85
N ASN A 169 16.14 0.01 4.02
CA ASN A 169 16.42 0.63 5.31
C ASN A 169 17.50 -0.11 6.09
N SER A 170 17.39 -1.43 6.19
CA SER A 170 18.35 -2.27 6.91
C SER A 170 18.28 -3.73 6.45
N ILE A 171 19.29 -4.49 6.85
CA ILE A 171 19.38 -5.94 6.71
C ILE A 171 20.12 -6.48 7.93
N ASP A 172 19.71 -7.64 8.43
CA ASP A 172 20.53 -8.41 9.36
C ASP A 172 21.44 -9.35 8.57
N VAL A 173 22.75 -9.26 8.84
CA VAL A 173 23.75 -10.20 8.36
C VAL A 173 24.26 -10.98 9.56
N ILE A 174 24.34 -12.30 9.42
CA ILE A 174 24.60 -13.23 10.50
C ILE A 174 25.93 -13.93 10.22
N ASP A 175 26.70 -14.11 11.30
CA ASP A 175 27.87 -14.97 11.38
C ASP A 175 29.05 -14.56 10.49
N ILE A 176 29.50 -13.31 10.68
CA ILE A 176 30.78 -12.86 10.13
C ILE A 176 31.84 -13.05 11.22
N ASP A 177 32.65 -14.10 11.12
CA ASP A 177 33.59 -14.44 12.18
C ASP A 177 34.77 -13.48 12.28
N ASN A 178 35.28 -13.31 13.51
CA ASN A 178 36.54 -12.63 13.81
C ASN A 178 37.75 -13.48 13.42
N ASN A 179 37.81 -13.79 12.13
CA ASN A 179 38.89 -14.48 11.49
C ASN A 179 39.62 -13.51 10.55
N PRO A 180 40.95 -13.36 10.63
CA PRO A 180 41.71 -12.49 9.71
C PRO A 180 41.55 -12.85 8.23
N ILE A 181 40.98 -14.02 7.92
CA ILE A 181 40.66 -14.45 6.57
C ILE A 181 39.19 -14.25 6.17
N GLU A 182 38.31 -13.66 6.97
CA GLU A 182 36.90 -13.36 6.62
C GLU A 182 36.59 -11.86 6.61
N ASN A 183 37.60 -11.07 6.27
CA ASN A 183 37.58 -9.62 6.45
C ASN A 183 37.17 -8.82 5.19
N ARG A 184 36.48 -9.44 4.24
CA ARG A 184 36.10 -8.80 2.97
C ARG A 184 34.60 -8.89 2.65
N SER A 185 33.78 -9.33 3.59
CA SER A 185 32.33 -9.37 3.43
C SER A 185 31.74 -7.96 3.40
N TYR A 186 30.75 -7.73 2.53
CA TYR A 186 30.12 -6.42 2.31
C TYR A 186 28.68 -6.55 1.83
N VAL A 187 27.93 -5.46 1.99
CA VAL A 187 26.61 -5.28 1.37
C VAL A 187 26.73 -4.24 0.24
N GLN A 188 26.08 -4.50 -0.89
CA GLN A 188 26.02 -3.58 -2.02
C GLN A 188 24.57 -3.46 -2.51
N LEU A 189 24.15 -2.24 -2.82
CA LEU A 189 22.88 -1.97 -3.48
C LEU A 189 23.14 -1.58 -4.93
N VAL A 190 22.39 -2.17 -5.85
CA VAL A 190 22.32 -1.72 -7.25
C VAL A 190 21.04 -0.92 -7.40
N LEU A 191 21.16 0.33 -7.86
CA LEU A 191 20.02 1.22 -8.06
C LEU A 191 19.38 0.99 -9.45
N THR A 192 18.22 1.60 -9.63
CA THR A 192 17.44 1.56 -10.89
C THR A 192 18.17 2.18 -12.08
N ASP A 193 19.16 3.05 -11.84
CA ASP A 193 20.03 3.65 -12.85
C ASP A 193 21.35 2.88 -13.07
N ASP A 194 21.45 1.66 -12.54
CA ASP A 194 22.64 0.79 -12.56
C ASP A 194 23.85 1.31 -11.76
N SER A 195 23.72 2.43 -11.03
CA SER A 195 24.75 2.84 -10.07
C SER A 195 24.74 1.94 -8.84
N THR A 196 25.88 1.90 -8.12
CA THR A 196 26.02 1.08 -6.92
C THR A 196 26.27 1.94 -5.69
N VAL A 197 25.77 1.46 -4.55
CA VAL A 197 26.05 1.99 -3.21
C VAL A 197 26.62 0.86 -2.37
N ASP A 198 27.88 1.02 -1.94
CA ASP A 198 28.61 0.00 -1.20
C ASP A 198 28.63 0.31 0.30
N PHE A 199 28.33 -0.71 1.10
CA PHE A 199 28.40 -0.72 2.55
C PHE A 199 29.53 -1.68 2.93
N GLU A 200 30.76 -1.18 2.80
CA GLU A 200 31.98 -1.97 3.01
C GLU A 200 32.24 -2.28 4.49
N TYR A 201 32.97 -3.38 4.72
CA TYR A 201 33.49 -3.83 6.02
C TYR A 201 32.39 -4.15 7.04
N LEU A 202 31.65 -5.23 6.77
CA LEU A 202 30.87 -5.88 7.82
C LEU A 202 31.76 -6.15 9.03
N LYS A 203 31.22 -5.90 10.22
CA LYS A 203 31.96 -6.12 11.46
C LYS A 203 32.13 -7.62 11.65
N MET A 204 33.36 -7.99 11.97
CA MET A 204 33.65 -9.34 12.40
C MET A 204 33.37 -9.50 13.89
N HIS A 205 32.90 -10.67 14.29
CA HIS A 205 32.45 -10.96 15.65
C HIS A 205 33.16 -12.18 16.23
N GLU A 206 33.54 -12.14 17.50
CA GLU A 206 34.15 -13.30 18.19
C GLU A 206 33.12 -14.38 18.58
N LYS A 207 31.84 -14.09 18.42
CA LYS A 207 30.75 -14.93 18.88
C LYS A 207 30.08 -15.55 17.65
N GLU A 208 30.07 -16.87 17.59
CA GLU A 208 29.27 -17.69 16.69
C GLU A 208 27.81 -17.20 16.64
N GLY A 209 27.26 -17.11 15.44
CA GLY A 209 25.89 -16.67 15.18
C GLY A 209 25.65 -15.20 15.55
N ALA A 210 26.69 -14.36 15.55
CA ALA A 210 26.51 -12.94 15.81
C ALA A 210 25.69 -12.28 14.70
N VAL A 211 24.75 -11.42 15.11
CA VAL A 211 23.89 -10.66 14.20
C VAL A 211 24.38 -9.22 14.13
N GLU A 212 24.67 -8.75 12.91
CA GLU A 212 24.88 -7.35 12.62
C GLU A 212 23.72 -6.79 11.78
N THR A 213 22.97 -5.85 12.35
CA THR A 213 22.06 -5.01 11.57
C THR A 213 22.84 -3.95 10.82
N VAL A 214 22.91 -4.08 9.50
CA VAL A 214 23.53 -3.10 8.60
C VAL A 214 22.51 -2.02 8.28
N ASN A 215 22.82 -0.77 8.61
CA ASN A 215 22.00 0.38 8.24
C ASN A 215 22.25 0.78 6.78
N LEU A 216 21.23 0.62 5.94
CA LEU A 216 21.27 0.91 4.50
C LEU A 216 20.88 2.37 4.18
N ASN A 217 20.78 3.21 5.21
CA ASN A 217 20.56 4.67 5.13
C ASN A 217 19.30 5.10 4.36
N GLY A 218 18.28 4.24 4.28
CA GLY A 218 17.06 4.53 3.51
C GLY A 218 17.38 4.79 2.04
N THR A 219 18.22 3.93 1.44
CA THR A 219 18.66 4.10 0.06
C THR A 219 17.48 3.84 -0.88
N ARG A 220 17.06 4.87 -1.62
CA ARG A 220 15.90 4.86 -2.53
C ARG A 220 16.27 4.41 -3.94
N GLY A 221 15.28 3.84 -4.63
CA GLY A 221 15.41 3.43 -6.03
C GLY A 221 16.26 2.18 -6.19
N VAL A 222 16.17 1.25 -5.23
CA VAL A 222 16.94 0.00 -5.24
C VAL A 222 16.31 -1.00 -6.19
N LYS A 223 17.15 -1.54 -7.07
CA LYS A 223 16.81 -2.64 -7.97
C LYS A 223 17.25 -3.99 -7.40
N LYS A 224 18.43 -4.03 -6.77
CA LYS A 224 19.02 -5.27 -6.25
C LYS A 224 19.78 -5.02 -4.95
N LEU A 225 19.64 -5.93 -3.99
CA LEU A 225 20.48 -6.06 -2.81
C LEU A 225 21.45 -7.22 -3.04
N ILE A 226 22.74 -6.99 -2.81
CA ILE A 226 23.80 -7.98 -2.91
C ILE A 226 24.49 -8.07 -1.55
N VAL A 227 24.61 -9.28 -1.01
CA VAL A 227 25.49 -9.55 0.12
C VAL A 227 26.60 -10.48 -0.35
N MET A 228 27.84 -10.06 -0.13
CA MET A 228 29.03 -10.83 -0.44
C MET A 228 29.65 -11.31 0.86
N PHE A 229 29.81 -12.62 0.97
CA PHE A 229 30.64 -13.28 1.97
C PHE A 229 31.97 -13.63 1.30
N ASP A 230 33.04 -12.96 1.70
CA ASP A 230 34.36 -13.12 1.09
C ASP A 230 35.49 -12.77 2.07
N GLY A 231 36.70 -13.18 1.72
CA GLY A 231 37.81 -13.20 2.63
C GLY A 231 39.17 -13.56 2.01
N GLY A 232 40.16 -13.72 2.86
CA GLY A 232 41.44 -14.36 2.54
C GLY A 232 41.26 -15.84 2.25
N GLU A 233 42.03 -16.37 1.30
CA GLU A 233 42.00 -17.79 0.93
C GLU A 233 40.60 -18.31 0.55
N TRP A 234 39.75 -17.39 0.06
CA TRP A 234 38.39 -17.65 -0.39
C TRP A 234 37.40 -18.03 0.70
N ASN A 235 37.62 -17.69 1.96
CA ASN A 235 36.67 -18.04 3.03
C ASN A 235 35.60 -16.95 3.20
N GLY A 236 34.43 -17.35 3.69
CA GLY A 236 33.33 -16.47 4.04
C GLY A 236 32.00 -17.21 3.98
N SER A 237 31.47 -17.55 5.13
CA SER A 237 30.12 -18.06 5.36
C SER A 237 29.24 -16.98 5.99
N GLY A 238 27.95 -17.28 6.09
CA GLY A 238 26.98 -16.50 6.83
C GLY A 238 25.58 -16.58 6.22
N ALA A 239 24.67 -15.89 6.90
CA ALA A 239 23.26 -15.82 6.52
C ALA A 239 22.76 -14.37 6.47
N ILE A 240 21.57 -14.19 5.90
CA ILE A 240 20.85 -12.92 5.94
C ILE A 240 19.41 -13.09 6.38
N ASP A 241 18.89 -12.08 7.06
CA ASP A 241 17.52 -12.04 7.56
C ASP A 241 17.02 -10.58 7.70
N ASN A 242 15.75 -10.40 8.06
CA ASN A 242 15.13 -9.13 8.45
C ASN A 242 15.43 -7.96 7.49
N ILE A 243 15.28 -8.19 6.18
CA ILE A 243 15.48 -7.15 5.18
C ILE A 243 14.33 -6.16 5.26
N SER A 244 14.58 -4.96 5.79
CA SER A 244 13.59 -3.90 5.96
C SER A 244 13.63 -2.92 4.80
N PHE A 245 12.45 -2.63 4.23
CA PHE A 245 12.32 -1.72 3.10
C PHE A 245 10.93 -1.08 3.04
N SER A 246 10.79 -0.03 2.24
CA SER A 246 9.52 0.57 1.90
C SER A 246 9.30 0.61 0.39
N VAL A 247 8.03 0.62 -0.02
CA VAL A 247 7.62 0.76 -1.41
C VAL A 247 6.72 1.98 -1.55
N GLU A 248 7.10 2.91 -2.42
CA GLU A 248 6.29 4.06 -2.81
C GLU A 248 5.64 3.80 -4.16
N ARG A 249 4.30 3.69 -4.20
CA ARG A 249 3.54 3.49 -5.43
C ARG A 249 2.86 4.77 -5.85
N THR A 250 3.05 5.15 -7.11
CA THR A 250 2.21 6.18 -7.72
C THR A 250 0.90 5.54 -8.12
N THR A 251 -0.14 5.74 -7.33
CA THR A 251 -1.47 5.32 -7.73
C THR A 251 -1.96 6.31 -8.79
N THR A 252 -2.28 5.78 -9.96
CA THR A 252 -3.02 6.57 -10.94
C THR A 252 -4.48 6.43 -10.57
N PRO A 253 -5.20 7.52 -10.26
CA PRO A 253 -6.63 7.45 -10.03
C PRO A 253 -7.27 6.76 -11.25
N PRO A 254 -8.19 5.79 -11.05
CA PRO A 254 -8.80 5.09 -12.17
C PRO A 254 -9.36 6.11 -13.16
N PRO A 255 -9.22 5.88 -14.48
CA PRO A 255 -9.79 6.79 -15.47
C PRO A 255 -11.28 7.01 -15.16
N PRO A 256 -11.79 8.25 -15.25
CA PRO A 256 -13.19 8.51 -14.96
C PRO A 256 -14.06 7.55 -15.78
N THR A 257 -14.81 6.69 -15.11
CA THR A 257 -15.82 5.87 -15.79
C THR A 257 -16.79 6.81 -16.47
N GLU A 258 -16.99 6.65 -17.78
CA GLU A 258 -18.00 7.41 -18.52
C GLU A 258 -19.34 7.32 -17.76
N PRO A 259 -20.01 8.45 -17.46
CA PRO A 259 -21.22 8.41 -16.67
C PRO A 259 -22.30 7.57 -17.35
N TYR A 260 -22.95 6.69 -16.60
CA TYR A 260 -24.05 5.85 -17.09
C TYR A 260 -25.24 5.91 -16.14
N GLY A 261 -26.43 5.67 -16.71
CA GLY A 261 -27.69 5.77 -15.97
C GLY A 261 -28.14 7.21 -15.76
N CYS A 262 -29.02 7.41 -14.80
CA CYS A 262 -29.49 8.73 -14.35
C CYS A 262 -30.01 8.59 -12.90
N THR A 263 -30.04 9.70 -12.16
CA THR A 263 -30.46 9.70 -10.76
C THR A 263 -31.88 10.23 -10.57
N LEU A 264 -32.52 9.79 -9.49
CA LEU A 264 -33.87 10.17 -9.07
C LEU A 264 -33.84 10.75 -7.65
N THR A 265 -34.73 11.70 -7.36
CA THR A 265 -34.75 12.39 -6.06
C THR A 265 -35.31 11.51 -4.94
N GLN A 266 -35.04 11.86 -3.68
CA GLN A 266 -35.71 11.24 -2.51
C GLN A 266 -37.26 11.28 -2.60
N GLY A 267 -37.83 12.29 -3.26
CA GLY A 267 -39.27 12.40 -3.48
C GLY A 267 -39.81 11.32 -4.42
N TYR A 268 -39.02 10.96 -5.44
CA TYR A 268 -39.33 9.82 -6.30
C TYR A 268 -39.36 8.53 -5.48
N TRP A 269 -38.26 8.19 -4.82
CA TRP A 269 -38.09 6.93 -4.10
C TRP A 269 -39.17 6.71 -3.05
N LYS A 270 -39.48 7.76 -2.27
CA LYS A 270 -40.56 7.74 -1.28
C LYS A 270 -41.94 7.37 -1.88
N ASN A 271 -42.22 7.85 -3.09
CA ASN A 271 -43.50 7.63 -3.77
C ASN A 271 -43.53 6.33 -4.61
N HIS A 272 -42.38 5.70 -4.82
CA HIS A 272 -42.20 4.46 -5.60
C HIS A 272 -41.81 3.25 -4.71
N ALA A 273 -41.99 3.36 -3.39
CA ALA A 273 -41.71 2.28 -2.44
C ALA A 273 -42.86 1.26 -2.28
N SER A 274 -43.99 1.42 -2.95
CA SER A 274 -45.11 0.46 -2.86
C SER A 274 -46.15 0.62 -3.98
N GLY A 275 -47.05 -0.37 -4.08
CA GLY A 275 -48.25 -0.29 -4.91
C GLY A 275 -47.95 -0.36 -6.41
N LYS A 276 -48.77 0.31 -7.23
CA LYS A 276 -48.67 0.26 -8.70
C LYS A 276 -47.45 0.98 -9.26
N LYS A 277 -46.80 1.83 -8.46
CA LYS A 277 -45.62 2.61 -8.82
C LYS A 277 -44.35 2.04 -8.18
N TYR A 278 -44.39 0.79 -7.72
CA TYR A 278 -43.23 0.19 -7.06
C TYR A 278 -42.04 0.12 -8.04
N ASP A 279 -40.92 0.76 -7.69
CA ASP A 279 -39.64 0.57 -8.38
C ASP A 279 -38.94 -0.64 -7.76
N THR A 280 -38.54 -1.58 -8.60
CA THR A 280 -37.91 -2.84 -8.20
C THR A 280 -36.56 -2.68 -7.51
N ARG A 281 -35.85 -1.54 -7.69
CA ARG A 281 -34.57 -1.26 -7.02
C ARG A 281 -34.70 -1.12 -5.50
N TRP A 282 -35.90 -0.90 -4.99
CA TRP A 282 -36.15 -1.03 -3.55
C TRP A 282 -35.80 -2.42 -3.04
N GLY A 283 -35.99 -3.49 -3.85
CA GLY A 283 -35.50 -4.82 -3.51
C GLY A 283 -36.02 -5.43 -2.21
N GLY A 284 -36.99 -4.80 -1.52
CA GLY A 284 -37.46 -5.19 -0.20
C GLY A 284 -36.92 -4.34 0.96
N ILE A 285 -35.86 -3.56 0.75
CA ILE A 285 -35.19 -2.78 1.82
C ILE A 285 -36.09 -1.70 2.41
N GLU A 286 -37.19 -1.34 1.74
CA GLU A 286 -38.14 -0.36 2.23
C GLU A 286 -38.76 -0.74 3.59
N LYS A 287 -38.70 -2.04 3.94
CA LYS A 287 -39.20 -2.61 5.20
C LYS A 287 -38.10 -2.97 6.20
N ASP A 288 -36.83 -2.89 5.79
CA ASP A 288 -35.71 -3.19 6.67
C ASP A 288 -35.47 -2.00 7.60
N ASP A 289 -34.96 -2.29 8.79
CA ASP A 289 -34.58 -1.26 9.76
C ASP A 289 -33.42 -0.42 9.20
N PHE A 290 -33.57 0.89 9.26
CA PHE A 290 -32.53 1.84 8.90
C PHE A 290 -31.59 2.01 10.08
N TYR A 291 -30.54 1.18 10.10
CA TYR A 291 -29.49 1.17 11.12
C TYR A 291 -30.08 1.31 12.53
N ASN A 292 -29.52 2.19 13.37
CA ASN A 292 -29.93 2.38 14.76
C ASN A 292 -31.07 3.42 14.92
N SER A 293 -31.93 3.63 13.92
CA SER A 293 -32.95 4.68 13.97
C SER A 293 -34.32 4.29 14.54
N ASP A 294 -34.52 3.01 14.87
CA ASP A 294 -35.84 2.41 15.20
C ASP A 294 -36.92 2.69 14.13
N LYS A 295 -36.51 2.88 12.88
CA LYS A 295 -37.39 3.12 11.73
C LYS A 295 -36.93 2.31 10.55
N THR A 296 -37.88 1.88 9.72
CA THR A 296 -37.55 1.33 8.42
C THR A 296 -37.03 2.39 7.45
N TYR A 297 -36.31 1.99 6.40
CA TYR A 297 -35.87 2.92 5.34
C TYR A 297 -37.02 3.80 4.80
N LEU A 298 -38.22 3.23 4.60
CA LEU A 298 -39.37 3.99 4.13
C LEU A 298 -39.94 4.94 5.20
N GLU A 299 -39.91 4.54 6.48
CA GLU A 299 -40.34 5.39 7.57
C GLU A 299 -39.39 6.57 7.78
N VAL A 300 -38.08 6.37 7.58
CA VAL A 300 -37.10 7.46 7.55
C VAL A 300 -37.47 8.48 6.48
N LEU A 301 -37.66 8.08 5.22
CA LEU A 301 -38.07 9.01 4.15
C LEU A 301 -39.41 9.74 4.42
N LYS A 302 -40.28 9.17 5.25
CA LYS A 302 -41.56 9.77 5.67
C LYS A 302 -41.43 10.64 6.93
N THR A 303 -40.29 10.60 7.62
CA THR A 303 -40.03 11.36 8.84
C THR A 303 -39.49 12.74 8.47
N ALA A 304 -40.27 13.79 8.71
CA ALA A 304 -39.78 15.14 8.41
C ALA A 304 -38.57 15.51 9.30
N PRO A 305 -37.48 16.10 8.76
CA PRO A 305 -36.31 16.54 9.52
C PRO A 305 -36.64 17.81 10.33
N LYS A 306 -37.43 17.65 11.40
CA LYS A 306 -37.91 18.75 12.25
C LYS A 306 -36.73 19.52 12.84
N GLY A 307 -36.83 20.85 12.85
CA GLY A 307 -35.80 21.72 13.44
C GLY A 307 -34.45 21.68 12.71
N GLY A 308 -34.37 21.11 11.50
CA GLY A 308 -33.11 20.97 10.78
C GLY A 308 -32.18 19.90 11.36
N ASN A 309 -32.76 18.81 11.90
CA ASN A 309 -32.03 17.64 12.36
C ASN A 309 -31.19 17.05 11.20
N ALA A 310 -29.86 17.17 11.32
CA ALA A 310 -28.94 16.80 10.25
C ALA A 310 -28.90 15.29 10.01
N TYR A 311 -29.19 14.45 11.02
CA TYR A 311 -29.33 13.00 10.86
C TYR A 311 -30.37 12.67 9.79
N TYR A 312 -31.60 13.19 9.94
CA TYR A 312 -32.67 12.93 8.99
C TYR A 312 -32.46 13.62 7.64
N ILE A 313 -31.78 14.78 7.62
CA ILE A 313 -31.40 15.44 6.35
C ILE A 313 -30.45 14.55 5.56
N LEU A 314 -29.40 14.02 6.20
CA LEU A 314 -28.46 13.09 5.59
C LEU A 314 -29.13 11.79 5.20
N ALA A 315 -29.91 11.18 6.10
CA ALA A 315 -30.54 9.88 5.89
C ALA A 315 -31.46 9.89 4.67
N HIS A 316 -32.20 10.97 4.44
CA HIS A 316 -33.04 11.09 3.26
C HIS A 316 -32.24 11.03 1.95
N GLN A 317 -31.09 11.70 1.92
CA GLN A 317 -30.25 11.77 0.72
C GLN A 317 -29.42 10.50 0.54
N PHE A 318 -28.98 9.90 1.64
CA PHE A 318 -28.31 8.60 1.67
C PHE A 318 -29.19 7.50 1.09
N ILE A 319 -30.45 7.38 1.53
CA ILE A 319 -31.37 6.36 1.02
C ILE A 319 -31.59 6.52 -0.49
N ALA A 320 -31.78 7.76 -0.97
CA ALA A 320 -31.93 8.03 -2.40
C ALA A 320 -30.65 7.71 -3.19
N ALA A 321 -29.48 8.03 -2.66
CA ALA A 321 -28.19 7.73 -3.28
C ALA A 321 -27.96 6.21 -3.37
N LYS A 322 -28.25 5.47 -2.28
CA LYS A 322 -28.16 3.99 -2.22
C LYS A 322 -28.98 3.32 -3.31
N LEU A 323 -30.20 3.82 -3.56
CA LEU A 323 -31.09 3.31 -4.60
C LEU A 323 -30.63 3.71 -6.01
N ASN A 324 -30.14 4.94 -6.19
CA ASN A 324 -29.60 5.41 -7.47
C ASN A 324 -28.35 4.63 -7.90
N MET A 325 -27.42 4.37 -6.97
CA MET A 325 -26.15 3.69 -7.24
C MET A 325 -26.31 2.23 -7.70
N GLN A 326 -27.52 1.64 -7.58
CA GLN A 326 -27.81 0.33 -8.18
C GLN A 326 -27.94 0.36 -9.72
N GLY A 327 -28.14 1.55 -10.31
CA GLY A 327 -28.38 1.68 -11.76
C GLY A 327 -27.75 2.92 -12.41
N ALA A 328 -26.97 3.70 -11.66
CA ALA A 328 -26.32 4.91 -12.11
C ALA A 328 -24.89 4.98 -11.56
N SER A 329 -23.94 5.42 -12.40
CA SER A 329 -22.57 5.71 -11.95
C SER A 329 -22.56 6.79 -10.86
N SER A 330 -21.52 6.81 -10.01
CA SER A 330 -21.24 7.89 -9.06
C SER A 330 -20.00 8.71 -9.48
N THR A 331 -19.54 9.60 -8.60
CA THR A 331 -18.23 10.27 -8.69
C THR A 331 -17.44 9.95 -7.40
N PRO A 332 -16.10 10.13 -7.37
CA PRO A 332 -15.31 9.90 -6.16
C PRO A 332 -15.85 10.64 -4.93
N ALA A 333 -16.21 11.92 -5.07
CA ALA A 333 -16.78 12.71 -3.99
C ALA A 333 -18.15 12.18 -3.49
N VAL A 334 -18.96 11.61 -4.39
CA VAL A 334 -20.24 10.99 -4.01
C VAL A 334 -20.00 9.67 -3.28
N THR A 335 -19.08 8.84 -3.77
CA THR A 335 -18.70 7.58 -3.13
C THR A 335 -18.14 7.83 -1.73
N GLU A 336 -17.21 8.77 -1.59
CA GLU A 336 -16.64 9.14 -0.29
C GLU A 336 -17.70 9.67 0.69
N ALA A 337 -18.59 10.57 0.25
CA ALA A 337 -19.69 11.06 1.09
C ALA A 337 -20.69 9.96 1.46
N PHE A 338 -20.90 8.97 0.58
CA PHE A 338 -21.77 7.82 0.82
C PHE A 338 -21.17 6.88 1.87
N GLU A 339 -19.92 6.48 1.71
CA GLU A 339 -19.20 5.58 2.63
C GLU A 339 -19.09 6.20 4.03
N ASN A 340 -18.69 7.48 4.12
CA ASN A 340 -18.65 8.18 5.39
C ASN A 340 -20.03 8.28 6.08
N ALA A 341 -21.10 8.46 5.30
CA ALA A 341 -22.46 8.49 5.84
C ALA A 341 -22.92 7.09 6.30
N GLU A 342 -22.54 6.02 5.59
CA GLU A 342 -22.83 4.64 5.96
C GLU A 342 -22.18 4.30 7.31
N ASP A 343 -20.87 4.54 7.46
CA ASP A 343 -20.12 4.35 8.72
C ASP A 343 -20.72 5.16 9.88
N TYR A 344 -21.16 6.40 9.60
CA TYR A 344 -21.86 7.23 10.58
C TYR A 344 -23.15 6.58 11.06
N PHE A 345 -24.00 6.08 10.16
CA PHE A 345 -25.28 5.47 10.54
C PHE A 345 -25.12 4.15 11.29
N GLU A 346 -24.05 3.39 11.05
CA GLU A 346 -23.75 2.16 11.80
C GLU A 346 -23.48 2.42 13.29
N SER A 347 -23.01 3.61 13.63
CA SER A 347 -22.54 3.96 14.97
C SER A 347 -23.40 4.99 15.71
N HIS A 348 -24.38 5.62 15.05
CA HIS A 348 -25.15 6.75 15.63
C HIS A 348 -26.68 6.57 15.56
N GLU A 349 -27.34 7.11 16.58
CA GLU A 349 -28.79 7.16 16.74
C GLU A 349 -29.33 8.59 16.48
N PRO A 350 -30.59 8.74 16.03
CA PRO A 350 -31.17 10.06 15.75
C PRO A 350 -31.37 10.93 16.99
N GLU A 351 -31.37 10.36 18.19
CA GLU A 351 -31.49 11.03 19.49
C GLU A 351 -30.19 11.72 19.92
N ASP A 352 -29.02 11.20 19.53
CA ASP A 352 -27.71 11.82 19.80
C ASP A 352 -26.81 11.90 18.54
N PRO A 353 -27.22 12.70 17.54
CA PRO A 353 -26.58 12.67 16.23
C PRO A 353 -25.23 13.40 16.18
N TYR A 354 -24.80 14.05 17.27
CA TYR A 354 -23.63 14.94 17.29
C TYR A 354 -22.59 14.58 18.37
N GLU A 355 -22.67 13.39 18.96
CA GLU A 355 -21.77 12.98 20.04
C GLU A 355 -20.30 12.91 19.56
N THR A 356 -20.07 12.35 18.38
CA THR A 356 -18.72 12.16 17.82
C THR A 356 -18.48 12.87 16.48
N VAL A 357 -19.53 13.45 15.88
CA VAL A 357 -19.48 14.09 14.56
C VAL A 357 -20.14 15.47 14.56
N ASP A 358 -19.46 16.45 13.97
CA ASP A 358 -19.99 17.81 13.87
C ASP A 358 -21.21 17.88 12.93
N ARG A 359 -22.25 18.62 13.35
CA ARG A 359 -23.44 18.88 12.52
C ARG A 359 -23.09 19.39 11.12
N ALA A 360 -22.05 20.21 11.00
CA ALA A 360 -21.62 20.77 9.72
C ALA A 360 -21.20 19.67 8.73
N LEU A 361 -20.50 18.64 9.21
CA LEU A 361 -20.03 17.54 8.38
C LEU A 361 -21.20 16.68 7.86
N LEU A 362 -22.22 16.43 8.69
CA LEU A 362 -23.42 15.73 8.25
C LEU A 362 -24.19 16.51 7.17
N ILE A 363 -24.21 17.84 7.27
CA ILE A 363 -24.83 18.70 6.25
C ILE A 363 -24.00 18.69 4.96
N GLU A 364 -22.68 18.71 5.05
CA GLU A 364 -21.78 18.63 3.89
C GLU A 364 -21.97 17.33 3.09
N TRP A 365 -22.01 16.17 3.78
CA TRP A 365 -22.33 14.90 3.12
C TRP A 365 -23.74 14.93 2.52
N ALA A 366 -24.73 15.47 3.24
CA ALA A 366 -26.10 15.56 2.73
C ALA A 366 -26.21 16.45 1.49
N GLU A 367 -25.48 17.56 1.42
CA GLU A 367 -25.42 18.45 0.26
C GLU A 367 -24.78 17.77 -0.95
N THR A 368 -23.70 17.02 -0.74
CA THR A 368 -23.04 16.22 -1.78
C THR A 368 -23.99 15.17 -2.36
N LEU A 369 -24.64 14.40 -1.49
CA LEU A 369 -25.61 13.39 -1.92
C LEU A 369 -26.87 14.02 -2.55
N THR A 370 -27.28 15.21 -2.10
CA THR A 370 -28.36 15.97 -2.75
C THR A 370 -28.00 16.33 -4.18
N ALA A 371 -26.79 16.87 -4.41
CA ALA A 371 -26.34 17.23 -5.75
C ALA A 371 -26.30 16.00 -6.69
N TYR A 372 -25.92 14.84 -6.18
CA TYR A 372 -25.98 13.58 -6.92
C TYR A 372 -27.42 13.16 -7.26
N ASN A 373 -28.30 13.11 -6.26
CA ASN A 373 -29.70 12.68 -6.44
C ASN A 373 -30.53 13.61 -7.34
N GLU A 374 -30.16 14.89 -7.41
CA GLU A 374 -30.76 15.89 -8.31
C GLU A 374 -30.07 15.94 -9.68
N GLY A 375 -29.07 15.08 -9.94
CA GLY A 375 -28.37 14.99 -11.20
C GLY A 375 -27.48 16.20 -11.53
N LYS A 376 -27.08 16.99 -10.53
CA LYS A 376 -26.15 18.12 -10.69
C LYS A 376 -24.69 17.63 -10.80
N ILE A 377 -24.37 16.52 -10.16
CA ILE A 377 -23.10 15.78 -10.28
C ILE A 377 -23.38 14.31 -10.59
N GLY A 378 -22.43 13.60 -11.21
CA GLY A 378 -22.63 12.23 -11.67
C GLY A 378 -23.32 12.18 -13.05
N PRO A 379 -24.20 11.20 -13.31
CA PRO A 379 -24.68 10.90 -14.66
C PRO A 379 -25.86 11.76 -15.15
N GLY A 380 -26.33 12.71 -14.34
CA GLY A 380 -27.49 13.54 -14.66
C GLY A 380 -28.81 12.97 -14.14
N HIS A 381 -29.89 13.74 -14.31
CA HIS A 381 -31.22 13.43 -13.77
C HIS A 381 -32.09 12.68 -14.78
N CYS A 382 -32.93 11.75 -14.32
CA CYS A 382 -33.90 11.08 -15.20
C CYS A 382 -35.06 12.02 -15.59
N GLU A 383 -35.57 11.88 -16.81
CA GLU A 383 -36.82 12.52 -17.26
C GLU A 383 -38.03 11.64 -16.86
N GLU A 384 -38.41 11.63 -15.59
CA GLU A 384 -39.58 10.85 -15.10
C GLU A 384 -40.79 11.70 -14.68
#